data_AF-A0A0A2MQV9-F1
#
_entry.id   AF-A0A0A2MQV9-F1
#
_cell.length_a   1.000
_cell.length_b   1.000
_cell.length_c   1.000
_cell.angle_alpha   90.00
_cell.angle_beta   90.00
_cell.angle_gamma   90.00
#
_symmetry.space_group_name_H-M   'P 1'
#
loop_
_entity.id
_entity.type
_entity.pdbx_description
1 polymer ?
#
loop_
_entity_poly.entity_id
_entity_poly.type
_entity_poly.pdbx_seq_one_letter_code
_entity_poly.pdbx_strand_id
1 'polypeptide(L)'
;MIVSNLKSSFEDSIADAEEIWFAVALIKKETYDYIQENINKKCKQHILVGIDLPTNPVVLRKMQAKLEKQIFEACIYKTDNNYHPKVYLFKVNNNYTAFVGSSNLTDGGLEDNVELNYKVTDQNDCISILDWFNDLYNNAYPLTDENIIEYEEQFNIISDLESQLKKRRKFIKLKKTTKITAHDYSLDQIDFSDRYFKKEHHMAFRQELWTDTSRSANNERIKVQDKFLELNNLIFPKFTKYGIGELAHNTKNHIVSMYQHITGATSQKLGAMWLSYGKSQDEIKKYKFFFPKLPNKKINDEDDKMSFINHARLQIRIDLDSIGIWLLFGKNNGGSIFDRDAFRKKMATIKFRDDFYSMIKLLPTDYFIYLNKNKKFCNEFKSSDELNDFCKNDNEREYFYIGRNYKILDVEMSEKNLPEETLKVFKLLFPLYDIMIDKIDNR
;
A
#
# COMPACT_ATOMS: atom_id res chain seq x y z
N MET A 1 32.43 11.34 5.42
CA MET A 1 31.49 12.41 4.97
C MET A 1 30.56 11.83 3.91
N ILE A 2 29.25 12.09 3.98
CA ILE A 2 28.29 11.59 2.97
C ILE A 2 28.41 12.42 1.69
N VAL A 3 28.48 11.74 0.55
CA VAL A 3 28.60 12.31 -0.80
C VAL A 3 27.51 11.70 -1.69
N SER A 4 26.51 12.50 -2.05
CA SER A 4 25.36 12.07 -2.87
C SER A 4 25.60 12.25 -4.37
N ASN A 5 26.41 13.22 -4.77
CA ASN A 5 26.88 13.38 -6.14
C ASN A 5 28.39 13.13 -6.13
N LEU A 6 28.81 12.03 -6.76
CA LEU A 6 30.20 11.60 -6.70
C LEU A 6 31.07 12.37 -7.70
N LYS A 7 30.51 12.83 -8.83
CA LYS A 7 31.28 13.34 -9.97
C LYS A 7 32.29 14.44 -9.59
N SER A 8 31.85 15.51 -8.92
CA SER A 8 32.77 16.63 -8.63
C SER A 8 33.92 16.21 -7.69
N SER A 9 33.61 15.42 -6.66
CA SER A 9 34.63 14.90 -5.75
C SER A 9 35.56 13.89 -6.43
N PHE A 10 35.04 13.17 -7.43
CA PHE A 10 35.77 12.20 -8.22
C PHE A 10 36.71 12.88 -9.22
N GLU A 11 36.26 13.94 -9.89
CA GLU A 11 37.03 14.77 -10.83
C GLU A 11 38.28 15.36 -10.16
N ASP A 12 38.10 15.98 -9.00
CA ASP A 12 39.22 16.50 -8.20
C ASP A 12 40.20 15.36 -7.83
N SER A 13 39.70 14.18 -7.51
CA SER A 13 40.53 13.05 -7.07
C SER A 13 41.31 12.40 -8.22
N ILE A 14 40.75 12.31 -9.43
CA ILE A 14 41.43 11.69 -10.59
C ILE A 14 42.48 12.61 -11.23
N ALA A 15 42.30 13.94 -11.13
CA ALA A 15 43.19 14.91 -11.75
C ALA A 15 44.60 14.87 -11.13
N ASP A 16 44.66 14.72 -9.80
CA ASP A 16 45.91 14.72 -9.03
C ASP A 16 46.40 13.33 -8.62
N ALA A 17 45.65 12.27 -8.92
CA ALA A 17 46.00 10.90 -8.54
C ALA A 17 47.35 10.45 -9.10
N GLU A 18 48.18 9.87 -8.23
CA GLU A 18 49.40 9.15 -8.60
C GLU A 18 49.10 7.66 -8.84
N GLU A 19 48.15 7.11 -8.08
CA GLU A 19 47.77 5.70 -8.11
C GLU A 19 46.31 5.52 -7.65
N ILE A 20 45.56 4.63 -8.31
CA ILE A 20 44.15 4.34 -7.99
C ILE A 20 43.86 2.85 -7.91
N TRP A 21 42.89 2.49 -7.05
CA TRP A 21 42.33 1.14 -6.95
C TRP A 21 40.82 1.21 -6.99
N PHE A 22 40.23 0.76 -8.10
CA PHE A 22 38.79 0.78 -8.32
C PHE A 22 38.24 -0.64 -8.35
N ALA A 23 37.37 -0.98 -7.40
CA ALA A 23 36.63 -2.23 -7.37
C ALA A 23 35.14 -1.94 -7.58
N VAL A 24 34.62 -2.30 -8.75
CA VAL A 24 33.28 -1.90 -9.19
C VAL A 24 32.51 -3.04 -9.85
N ALA A 25 31.21 -3.12 -9.54
CA ALA A 25 30.34 -4.12 -10.13
C ALA A 25 30.07 -3.88 -11.64
N LEU A 26 30.05 -2.63 -12.07
CA LEU A 26 29.70 -2.24 -13.45
C LEU A 26 30.46 -1.00 -13.90
N ILE A 27 30.95 -1.05 -15.14
CA ILE A 27 31.55 0.08 -15.84
C ILE A 27 30.82 0.32 -17.16
N LYS A 28 30.38 1.55 -17.40
CA LYS A 28 29.91 1.98 -18.72
C LYS A 28 31.06 2.56 -19.54
N LYS A 29 30.97 2.38 -20.85
CA LYS A 29 31.99 2.83 -21.80
C LYS A 29 32.19 4.34 -21.75
N GLU A 30 31.09 5.09 -21.74
CA GLU A 30 31.11 6.55 -21.76
C GLU A 30 31.82 7.11 -20.53
N THR A 31 31.48 6.57 -19.35
CA THR A 31 32.08 6.96 -18.08
C THR A 31 33.54 6.53 -17.97
N TYR A 32 33.90 5.33 -18.48
CA TYR A 32 35.28 4.90 -18.57
C TYR A 32 36.10 5.84 -19.46
N ASP A 33 35.60 6.16 -20.65
CA ASP A 33 36.28 7.05 -21.59
C ASP A 33 36.48 8.44 -20.97
N TYR A 34 35.46 8.98 -20.31
CA TYR A 34 35.54 10.22 -19.55
C TYR A 34 36.65 10.20 -18.48
N ILE A 35 36.75 9.14 -17.69
CA ILE A 35 37.81 9.01 -16.67
C ILE A 35 39.18 8.93 -17.34
N GLN A 36 39.31 8.14 -18.40
CA GLN A 36 40.58 8.01 -19.11
C GLN A 36 41.03 9.32 -19.79
N GLU A 37 40.09 10.20 -20.13
CA GLU A 37 40.36 11.54 -20.66
C GLU A 37 40.87 12.50 -19.58
N ASN A 38 40.30 12.45 -18.37
CA ASN A 38 40.55 13.42 -17.30
C ASN A 38 41.57 12.97 -16.23
N ILE A 39 41.86 11.66 -16.13
CA ILE A 39 42.86 11.16 -15.19
C ILE A 39 44.27 11.59 -15.57
N ASN A 40 45.11 11.85 -14.56
CA ASN A 40 46.54 12.04 -14.72
C ASN A 40 47.15 10.91 -15.58
N LYS A 41 47.79 11.26 -16.71
CA LYS A 41 48.32 10.27 -17.67
C LYS A 41 49.45 9.40 -17.12
N LYS A 42 50.06 9.80 -16.00
CA LYS A 42 51.07 9.02 -15.28
C LYS A 42 50.49 8.22 -14.11
N CYS A 43 49.19 8.36 -13.83
CA CYS A 43 48.53 7.63 -12.77
C CYS A 43 48.60 6.13 -13.04
N LYS A 44 49.07 5.38 -12.04
CA LYS A 44 48.95 3.92 -12.02
C LYS A 44 47.51 3.54 -11.71
N GLN A 45 46.97 2.55 -12.41
CA GLN A 45 45.56 2.21 -12.32
C GLN A 45 45.41 0.72 -12.06
N HIS A 46 44.72 0.37 -10.97
CA HIS A 46 44.34 -0.99 -10.63
C HIS A 46 42.82 -1.08 -10.67
N ILE A 47 42.27 -1.84 -11.63
CA ILE A 47 40.82 -1.92 -11.84
C ILE A 47 40.35 -3.37 -11.71
N LEU A 48 39.41 -3.59 -10.80
CA LEU A 48 38.74 -4.85 -10.61
C LEU A 48 37.26 -4.69 -10.96
N VAL A 49 36.79 -5.45 -11.94
CA VAL A 49 35.41 -5.37 -12.44
C VAL A 49 34.69 -6.72 -12.31
N GLY A 50 33.45 -6.68 -11.84
CA GLY A 50 32.59 -7.86 -11.78
C GLY A 50 31.93 -8.22 -13.10
N ILE A 51 31.42 -9.45 -13.19
CA ILE A 51 30.65 -9.93 -14.34
C ILE A 51 29.16 -10.08 -14.09
N ASP A 52 28.70 -9.94 -12.83
CA ASP A 52 27.28 -10.06 -12.47
C ASP A 52 26.43 -8.94 -13.06
N LEU A 53 27.05 -7.79 -13.37
CA LEU A 53 26.44 -6.73 -14.16
C LEU A 53 27.18 -6.58 -15.50
N PRO A 54 26.45 -6.30 -16.60
CA PRO A 54 27.02 -6.31 -17.94
C PRO A 54 27.84 -5.05 -18.25
N THR A 55 29.14 -5.08 -17.94
CA THR A 55 30.15 -4.14 -18.47
C THR A 55 30.35 -4.41 -19.96
N ASN A 56 30.34 -3.38 -20.82
CA ASN A 56 30.51 -3.63 -22.25
C ASN A 56 31.91 -4.22 -22.53
N PRO A 57 32.05 -5.35 -23.28
CA PRO A 57 33.35 -5.96 -23.56
C PRO A 57 34.37 -5.03 -24.20
N VAL A 58 33.91 -4.01 -24.95
CA VAL A 58 34.78 -2.96 -25.52
C VAL A 58 35.58 -2.25 -24.42
N VAL A 59 35.03 -2.10 -23.21
CA VAL A 59 35.75 -1.52 -22.06
C VAL A 59 36.88 -2.46 -21.64
N LEU A 60 36.62 -3.76 -21.52
CA LEU A 60 37.63 -4.76 -21.18
C LEU A 60 38.74 -4.82 -22.23
N ARG A 61 38.39 -4.76 -23.52
CA ARG A 61 39.36 -4.68 -24.62
C ARG A 61 40.20 -3.40 -24.56
N LYS A 62 39.60 -2.26 -24.23
CA LYS A 62 40.33 -0.99 -24.02
C LYS A 62 41.29 -1.06 -22.82
N MET A 63 40.91 -1.77 -21.77
CA MET A 63 41.75 -2.04 -20.60
C MET A 63 42.91 -2.97 -20.96
N GLN A 64 42.62 -4.07 -21.64
CA GLN A 64 43.60 -5.04 -22.14
C GLN A 64 44.69 -4.37 -22.98
N ALA A 65 44.30 -3.51 -23.94
CA ALA A 65 45.25 -2.77 -24.79
C ALA A 65 46.16 -1.77 -24.02
N LYS A 66 45.86 -1.49 -22.75
CA LYS A 66 46.68 -0.63 -21.89
C LYS A 66 47.62 -1.40 -20.97
N LEU A 67 47.44 -2.71 -20.79
CA LEU A 67 48.25 -3.54 -19.87
C LEU A 67 49.74 -3.55 -20.20
N GLU A 68 50.11 -3.42 -21.49
CA GLU A 68 51.52 -3.36 -21.92
C GLU A 68 52.25 -2.11 -21.41
N LYS A 69 51.50 -1.07 -21.02
CA LYS A 69 52.02 0.10 -20.35
C LYS A 69 51.99 -0.24 -18.86
N GLN A 70 53.16 -0.38 -18.21
CA GLN A 70 53.36 -0.74 -16.77
C GLN A 70 52.67 0.18 -15.72
N ILE A 71 51.69 0.97 -16.15
CA ILE A 71 50.87 1.90 -15.39
C ILE A 71 49.41 1.43 -15.29
N PHE A 72 49.06 0.25 -15.85
CA PHE A 72 47.69 -0.21 -15.93
C PHE A 72 47.58 -1.70 -15.64
N GLU A 73 46.77 -2.03 -14.64
CA GLU A 73 46.46 -3.37 -14.17
C GLU A 73 44.94 -3.51 -14.09
N ALA A 74 44.38 -4.51 -14.77
CA ALA A 74 42.95 -4.75 -14.72
C ALA A 74 42.62 -6.22 -14.82
N CYS A 75 41.64 -6.65 -14.02
CA CYS A 75 41.19 -8.03 -13.93
C CYS A 75 39.66 -8.11 -13.83
N ILE A 76 39.13 -9.29 -14.17
CA ILE A 76 37.75 -9.67 -13.96
C ILE A 76 37.64 -10.44 -12.65
N TYR A 77 36.74 -10.03 -11.76
CA TYR A 77 36.42 -10.82 -10.58
C TYR A 77 35.16 -11.65 -10.81
N LYS A 78 35.26 -12.95 -10.56
CA LYS A 78 34.15 -13.90 -10.63
C LYS A 78 34.16 -14.80 -9.39
N THR A 79 32.99 -14.96 -8.79
CA THR A 79 32.74 -15.89 -7.68
C THR A 79 31.31 -16.43 -7.79
N ASP A 80 30.96 -17.45 -7.00
CA ASP A 80 29.59 -18.00 -6.96
C ASP A 80 28.59 -17.05 -6.28
N ASN A 81 29.10 -16.02 -5.60
CA ASN A 81 28.32 -14.95 -4.99
C ASN A 81 28.29 -13.70 -5.88
N ASN A 82 27.32 -12.81 -5.66
CA ASN A 82 27.28 -11.53 -6.38
C ASN A 82 28.46 -10.64 -5.98
N TYR A 83 29.31 -10.30 -6.93
CA TYR A 83 30.30 -9.25 -6.83
C TYR A 83 29.64 -7.88 -7.04
N HIS A 84 29.40 -7.18 -5.94
CA HIS A 84 28.71 -5.89 -5.97
C HIS A 84 29.41 -4.68 -5.31
N PRO A 85 30.76 -4.68 -5.09
CA PRO A 85 31.43 -3.54 -4.49
C PRO A 85 31.45 -2.33 -5.42
N LYS A 86 31.61 -1.16 -4.80
CA LYS A 86 31.70 0.16 -5.44
C LYS A 86 32.64 1.01 -4.60
N VAL A 87 33.91 0.74 -4.81
CA VAL A 87 35.02 1.25 -4.01
C VAL A 87 35.98 1.96 -4.94
N TYR A 88 36.32 3.19 -4.57
CA TYR A 88 37.25 4.04 -5.31
C TYR A 88 38.30 4.57 -4.35
N LEU A 89 39.52 4.05 -4.45
CA LEU A 89 40.65 4.47 -3.63
C LEU A 89 41.64 5.25 -4.50
N PHE A 90 42.09 6.38 -3.96
CA PHE A 90 43.02 7.32 -4.60
C PHE A 90 44.22 7.55 -3.70
N LYS A 91 45.40 7.67 -4.29
CA LYS A 91 46.62 8.09 -3.61
C LYS A 91 47.18 9.36 -4.24
N VAL A 92 47.43 10.36 -3.39
CA VAL A 92 48.02 11.66 -3.75
C VAL A 92 49.01 12.06 -2.66
N ASN A 93 50.27 12.36 -3.01
CA ASN A 93 51.29 12.79 -2.04
C ASN A 93 51.37 11.89 -0.79
N ASN A 94 51.42 10.56 -0.98
CA ASN A 94 51.40 9.54 0.09
C ASN A 94 50.15 9.48 0.99
N ASN A 95 49.09 10.23 0.69
CA ASN A 95 47.83 10.14 1.42
C ASN A 95 46.78 9.41 0.59
N TYR A 96 46.00 8.57 1.25
CA TYR A 96 44.88 7.87 0.66
C TYR A 96 43.56 8.58 0.92
N THR A 97 42.66 8.53 -0.06
CA THR A 97 41.26 8.92 0.07
C THR A 97 40.42 7.87 -0.63
N ALA A 98 39.38 7.37 0.04
CA ALA A 98 38.47 6.40 -0.54
C ALA A 98 37.02 6.91 -0.59
N PHE A 99 36.26 6.40 -1.56
CA PHE A 99 34.82 6.51 -1.60
C PHE A 99 34.23 5.11 -1.66
N VAL A 100 33.33 4.81 -0.71
CA VAL A 100 32.63 3.52 -0.61
C VAL A 100 31.14 3.77 -0.60
N GLY A 101 30.37 3.11 -1.46
CA GLY A 101 28.94 3.38 -1.53
C GLY A 101 28.14 2.58 -2.54
N SER A 102 27.19 3.28 -3.18
CA SER A 102 26.19 2.71 -4.08
C SER A 102 26.37 3.10 -5.56
N SER A 103 27.29 4.03 -5.85
CA SER A 103 27.62 4.52 -7.19
C SER A 103 28.50 3.55 -7.99
N ASN A 104 27.98 2.96 -9.06
CA ASN A 104 28.81 2.28 -10.08
C ASN A 104 29.49 3.29 -11.02
N LEU A 105 30.47 2.85 -11.81
CA LEU A 105 31.19 3.68 -12.78
C LEU A 105 30.35 3.90 -14.06
N THR A 106 29.23 4.61 -13.90
CA THR A 106 28.24 4.89 -14.94
C THR A 106 27.78 6.34 -14.82
N ASP A 107 27.30 6.95 -15.91
CA ASP A 107 26.84 8.36 -15.88
C ASP A 107 25.79 8.57 -14.77
N GLY A 108 24.82 7.65 -14.68
CA GLY A 108 23.82 7.68 -13.62
C GLY A 108 24.40 7.46 -12.22
N GLY A 109 25.42 6.61 -12.07
CA GLY A 109 26.08 6.40 -10.78
C GLY A 109 26.89 7.60 -10.29
N LEU A 110 27.40 8.44 -11.21
CA LEU A 110 28.15 9.65 -10.86
C LEU A 110 27.24 10.85 -10.59
N GLU A 111 26.08 10.98 -11.27
CA GLU A 111 25.21 12.17 -11.19
C GLU A 111 23.71 11.92 -11.05
N ASP A 112 23.10 11.00 -11.82
CA ASP A 112 21.64 10.97 -12.00
C ASP A 112 20.86 10.09 -11.01
N ASN A 113 21.49 9.06 -10.47
CA ASN A 113 20.85 8.10 -9.57
C ASN A 113 20.75 8.66 -8.15
N VAL A 114 19.81 8.13 -7.37
CA VAL A 114 19.78 8.37 -5.92
C VAL A 114 20.84 7.48 -5.27
N GLU A 115 22.03 8.04 -5.05
CA GLU A 115 23.19 7.34 -4.51
C GLU A 115 23.60 7.87 -3.13
N LEU A 116 24.26 6.99 -2.37
CA LEU A 116 24.96 7.32 -1.13
C LEU A 116 26.37 6.76 -1.21
N ASN A 117 27.35 7.65 -1.04
CA ASN A 117 28.75 7.30 -0.89
C ASN A 117 29.30 7.91 0.39
N TYR A 118 30.26 7.23 1.01
CA TYR A 118 30.97 7.72 2.17
C TYR A 118 32.43 7.98 1.80
N LYS A 119 32.86 9.23 1.92
CA LYS A 119 34.26 9.63 1.80
C LYS A 119 35.02 9.25 3.08
N VAL A 120 36.05 8.43 2.90
CA VAL A 120 36.99 7.95 3.93
C VAL A 120 38.33 8.64 3.70
N THR A 121 38.85 9.28 4.75
CA THR A 121 40.16 9.94 4.75
C THR A 121 41.05 9.44 5.89
N ASP A 122 40.53 8.57 6.76
CA ASP A 122 41.34 7.87 7.74
C ASP A 122 42.26 6.89 7.02
N GLN A 123 43.56 6.97 7.32
CA GLN A 123 44.56 6.22 6.59
C GLN A 123 44.53 4.72 6.93
N ASN A 124 44.18 4.34 8.16
CA ASN A 124 44.09 2.92 8.54
C ASN A 124 42.90 2.26 7.85
N ASP A 125 41.77 2.96 7.76
CA ASP A 125 40.61 2.49 7.00
C ASP A 125 40.94 2.37 5.51
N CYS A 126 41.66 3.35 4.94
CA CYS A 126 42.08 3.29 3.54
C CYS A 126 43.04 2.13 3.26
N ILE A 127 43.99 1.86 4.16
CA ILE A 127 44.89 0.70 4.06
C ILE A 127 44.10 -0.60 4.15
N SER A 128 43.12 -0.69 5.06
CA SER A 128 42.26 -1.87 5.17
C SER A 128 41.45 -2.12 3.89
N ILE A 129 41.00 -1.04 3.23
CA ILE A 129 40.33 -1.10 1.93
C ILE A 129 41.30 -1.58 0.84
N LEU A 130 42.55 -1.10 0.85
CA LEU A 130 43.58 -1.52 -0.09
C LEU A 130 43.93 -3.01 0.08
N ASP A 131 44.10 -3.47 1.31
CA ASP A 131 44.38 -4.88 1.61
C ASP A 131 43.23 -5.78 1.12
N TRP A 132 41.98 -5.38 1.41
CA TRP A 132 40.80 -6.04 0.87
C TRP A 132 40.77 -6.07 -0.67
N PHE A 133 41.13 -4.97 -1.33
CA PHE A 133 41.21 -4.93 -2.79
C PHE A 133 42.25 -5.93 -3.30
N ASN A 134 43.45 -5.94 -2.71
CA ASN A 134 44.55 -6.80 -3.12
C ASN A 134 44.20 -8.28 -2.95
N ASP A 135 43.52 -8.65 -1.87
CA ASP A 135 43.03 -10.02 -1.66
C ASP A 135 42.09 -10.47 -2.78
N LEU A 136 41.19 -9.60 -3.22
CA LEU A 136 40.29 -9.91 -4.35
C LEU A 136 41.04 -9.96 -5.67
N TYR A 137 41.94 -9.01 -5.90
CA TYR A 137 42.73 -8.93 -7.13
C TYR A 137 43.61 -10.18 -7.32
N ASN A 138 44.23 -10.69 -6.26
CA ASN A 138 45.04 -11.90 -6.28
C ASN A 138 44.26 -13.17 -6.68
N ASN A 139 42.93 -13.15 -6.53
CA ASN A 139 42.03 -14.24 -6.90
C ASN A 139 41.24 -13.95 -8.18
N ALA A 140 41.56 -12.87 -8.89
CA ALA A 140 40.85 -12.43 -10.08
C ALA A 140 41.39 -13.07 -11.37
N TYR A 141 40.56 -13.06 -12.40
CA TYR A 141 40.90 -13.55 -13.73
C TYR A 141 41.56 -12.44 -14.56
N PRO A 142 42.76 -12.66 -15.12
CA PRO A 142 43.42 -11.66 -15.97
C PRO A 142 42.64 -11.42 -17.27
N LEU A 143 42.82 -10.23 -17.87
CA LEU A 143 42.20 -9.88 -19.16
C LEU A 143 42.93 -10.53 -20.35
N THR A 144 43.01 -11.86 -20.39
CA THR A 144 43.50 -12.60 -21.58
C THR A 144 42.43 -12.63 -22.66
N ASP A 145 42.83 -12.93 -23.90
CA ASP A 145 41.88 -13.05 -25.00
C ASP A 145 40.82 -14.13 -24.74
N GLU A 146 41.21 -15.26 -24.16
CA GLU A 146 40.29 -16.34 -23.82
C GLU A 146 39.24 -15.89 -22.81
N ASN A 147 39.66 -15.20 -21.74
CA ASN A 147 38.73 -14.74 -20.70
C ASN A 147 37.76 -13.68 -21.21
N ILE A 148 38.21 -12.77 -22.10
CA ILE A 148 37.32 -11.75 -22.68
C ILE A 148 36.37 -12.37 -23.70
N ILE A 149 36.80 -13.34 -24.51
CA ILE A 149 35.92 -14.05 -25.45
C ILE A 149 34.80 -14.78 -24.69
N GLU A 150 35.14 -15.52 -23.64
CA GLU A 150 34.15 -16.21 -22.79
C GLU A 150 33.14 -15.21 -22.20
N TYR A 151 33.61 -14.03 -21.78
CA TYR A 151 32.73 -12.96 -21.31
C TYR A 151 31.83 -12.39 -22.42
N GLU A 152 32.38 -12.17 -23.63
CA GLU A 152 31.67 -11.66 -24.80
C GLU A 152 30.50 -12.57 -25.20
N GLU A 153 30.68 -13.90 -25.13
CA GLU A 153 29.64 -14.88 -25.43
C GLU A 153 28.43 -14.75 -24.49
N GLN A 154 28.68 -14.50 -23.20
CA GLN A 154 27.62 -14.37 -22.18
C GLN A 154 27.01 -12.97 -22.13
N PHE A 155 27.76 -11.93 -22.52
CA PHE A 155 27.38 -10.53 -22.39
C PHE A 155 26.03 -10.22 -23.04
N ASN A 156 25.78 -10.72 -24.25
CA ASN A 156 24.54 -10.42 -24.98
C ASN A 156 23.30 -10.94 -24.25
N ILE A 157 23.39 -12.13 -23.66
CA ILE A 157 22.29 -12.76 -22.92
C ILE A 157 22.03 -11.97 -21.62
N ILE A 158 23.07 -11.68 -20.85
CA ILE A 158 22.96 -10.96 -19.58
C ILE A 158 22.44 -9.52 -19.80
N SER A 159 22.96 -8.84 -20.82
CA SER A 159 22.55 -7.48 -21.20
C SER A 159 21.08 -7.41 -21.61
N ASP A 160 20.59 -8.38 -22.40
CA ASP A 160 19.18 -8.44 -22.76
C ASP A 160 18.29 -8.74 -21.55
N LEU A 161 18.68 -9.69 -20.70
CA LEU A 161 17.96 -10.01 -19.46
C LEU A 161 17.84 -8.77 -18.54
N GLU A 162 18.93 -8.04 -18.31
CA GLU A 162 18.92 -6.81 -17.51
C GLU A 162 18.02 -5.72 -18.13
N SER A 163 18.05 -5.57 -19.46
CA SER A 163 17.16 -4.64 -20.18
C SER A 163 15.68 -5.03 -20.00
N GLN A 164 15.34 -6.31 -20.11
CA GLN A 164 14.00 -6.82 -19.89
C GLN A 164 13.54 -6.63 -18.44
N LEU A 165 14.41 -6.93 -17.45
CA LEU A 165 14.13 -6.70 -16.04
C LEU A 165 13.90 -5.22 -15.74
N LYS A 166 14.71 -4.32 -16.30
CA LYS A 166 14.52 -2.88 -16.17
C LYS A 166 13.18 -2.42 -16.75
N LYS A 167 12.79 -2.92 -17.93
CA LYS A 167 11.48 -2.64 -18.52
C LYS A 167 10.36 -3.14 -17.60
N ARG A 168 10.43 -4.38 -17.12
CA ARG A 168 9.44 -4.94 -16.18
C ARG A 168 9.32 -4.13 -14.90
N ARG A 169 10.44 -3.71 -14.30
CA ARG A 169 10.48 -2.84 -13.11
C ARG A 169 9.72 -1.52 -13.34
N LYS A 170 9.83 -0.91 -14.53
CA LYS A 170 9.06 0.31 -14.88
C LYS A 170 7.55 0.09 -14.95
N PHE A 171 7.09 -1.11 -15.27
CA PHE A 171 5.67 -1.45 -15.30
C PHE A 171 5.09 -1.80 -13.92
N ILE A 172 5.93 -1.95 -12.89
CA ILE A 172 5.47 -2.18 -11.53
C ILE A 172 4.76 -0.91 -11.05
N LYS A 173 3.42 -0.95 -11.07
CA LYS A 173 2.58 0.06 -10.43
C LYS A 173 2.54 -0.21 -8.94
N LEU A 174 3.53 0.31 -8.23
CA LEU A 174 3.42 0.42 -6.79
C LEU A 174 2.32 1.41 -6.49
N LYS A 175 1.23 0.95 -5.85
CA LYS A 175 0.35 1.86 -5.14
C LYS A 175 1.25 2.48 -4.08
N LYS A 176 1.56 3.78 -4.20
CA LYS A 176 1.87 4.54 -2.99
C LYS A 176 0.66 4.28 -2.10
N THR A 177 0.81 3.41 -1.11
CA THR A 177 0.28 3.77 0.19
C THR A 177 0.94 5.10 0.42
N THR A 178 0.23 6.16 0.08
CA THR A 178 0.15 7.22 1.05
C THR A 178 -0.09 6.45 2.36
N LYS A 179 0.99 6.27 3.14
CA LYS A 179 0.94 6.76 4.49
C LYS A 179 0.47 8.22 4.35
N ILE A 180 -0.83 8.39 4.07
CA ILE A 180 -1.67 9.19 4.90
C ILE A 180 -1.49 8.45 6.23
N THR A 181 -0.39 8.72 6.93
CA THR A 181 -0.58 9.07 8.31
C THR A 181 -1.71 10.08 8.24
N ALA A 182 -2.88 9.70 8.73
CA ALA A 182 -3.97 10.61 9.01
C ALA A 182 -3.51 11.59 10.11
N HIS A 183 -2.42 12.30 9.82
CA HIS A 183 -1.68 13.25 10.65
C HIS A 183 -1.26 14.48 9.83
N ASP A 184 -1.62 14.59 8.54
CA ASP A 184 -1.59 15.89 7.85
C ASP A 184 -2.70 16.84 8.34
N TYR A 185 -3.58 16.36 9.22
CA TYR A 185 -4.27 17.16 10.20
C TYR A 185 -4.04 16.49 11.55
N SER A 186 -3.22 17.08 12.42
CA SER A 186 -3.41 16.73 13.83
C SER A 186 -4.85 17.12 14.17
N LEU A 187 -5.62 16.22 14.79
CA LEU A 187 -6.93 16.57 15.34
C LEU A 187 -6.82 17.77 16.32
N ASP A 188 -5.61 18.13 16.78
CA ASP A 188 -5.34 19.35 17.53
C ASP A 188 -5.54 20.65 16.74
N GLN A 189 -5.47 20.62 15.40
CA GLN A 189 -5.57 21.79 14.53
C GLN A 189 -6.98 22.03 14.00
N ILE A 190 -7.91 21.11 14.24
CA ILE A 190 -9.30 21.23 13.79
C ILE A 190 -10.12 21.95 14.86
N ASP A 191 -10.91 22.94 14.46
CA ASP A 191 -11.96 23.49 15.31
C ASP A 191 -13.16 22.52 15.37
N PHE A 192 -13.39 21.95 16.55
CA PHE A 192 -14.50 21.04 16.83
C PHE A 192 -15.73 21.73 17.42
N SER A 193 -15.71 23.07 17.57
CA SER A 193 -16.79 23.84 18.18
C SER A 193 -18.14 23.50 17.57
N ASP A 194 -18.22 23.50 16.24
CA ASP A 194 -19.46 23.19 15.51
C ASP A 194 -19.66 21.70 15.21
N ARG A 195 -18.64 20.83 15.32
CA ARG A 195 -18.69 19.44 14.78
C ARG A 195 -19.61 18.55 15.61
N TYR A 196 -20.48 17.75 15.00
CA TYR A 196 -21.39 16.86 15.74
C TYR A 196 -20.61 15.86 16.60
N PHE A 197 -19.67 15.15 15.97
CA PHE A 197 -18.67 14.37 16.69
C PHE A 197 -17.49 15.27 17.05
N LYS A 198 -17.40 15.61 18.33
CA LYS A 198 -16.25 16.31 18.94
C LYS A 198 -14.95 15.49 18.86
N LYS A 199 -13.82 16.17 19.07
CA LYS A 199 -12.46 15.62 19.04
C LYS A 199 -12.31 14.31 19.83
N GLU A 200 -12.86 14.27 21.04
CA GLU A 200 -12.80 13.09 21.90
C GLU A 200 -13.47 11.85 21.29
N HIS A 201 -14.50 12.02 20.47
CA HIS A 201 -15.16 10.91 19.80
C HIS A 201 -14.26 10.29 18.72
N HIS A 202 -13.51 11.11 17.99
CA HIS A 202 -12.52 10.64 17.02
C HIS A 202 -11.31 10.01 17.71
N MET A 203 -10.80 10.65 18.77
CA MET A 203 -9.65 10.17 19.55
C MET A 203 -9.88 8.79 20.17
N ALA A 204 -11.13 8.37 20.41
CA ALA A 204 -11.47 7.02 20.88
C ALA A 204 -11.02 5.89 19.91
N PHE A 205 -10.63 6.23 18.68
CA PHE A 205 -10.20 5.29 17.63
C PHE A 205 -8.71 5.38 17.27
N ARG A 206 -7.90 6.04 18.11
CA ARG A 206 -6.44 6.03 17.96
C ARG A 206 -5.88 4.61 18.08
N GLN A 207 -4.81 4.32 17.35
CA GLN A 207 -4.34 2.95 17.11
C GLN A 207 -3.95 2.21 18.40
N GLU A 208 -3.40 2.92 19.38
CA GLU A 208 -3.05 2.41 20.70
C GLU A 208 -4.26 1.89 21.49
N LEU A 209 -5.47 2.39 21.21
CA LEU A 209 -6.71 1.93 21.84
C LEU A 209 -7.41 0.79 21.10
N TRP A 210 -6.89 0.32 19.96
CA TRP A 210 -7.59 -0.68 19.15
C TRP A 210 -7.72 -2.04 19.84
N THR A 211 -6.87 -2.33 20.81
CA THR A 211 -6.88 -3.58 21.59
C THR A 211 -6.85 -3.33 23.09
N ASP A 212 -7.01 -2.08 23.53
CA ASP A 212 -6.95 -1.71 24.94
C ASP A 212 -8.27 -2.05 25.65
N THR A 213 -8.22 -3.06 26.52
CA THR A 213 -9.38 -3.54 27.29
C THR A 213 -9.64 -2.74 28.57
N SER A 214 -8.88 -1.66 28.82
CA SER A 214 -8.99 -0.86 30.03
C SER A 214 -10.35 -0.16 30.15
N ARG A 215 -10.77 0.10 31.40
CA ARG A 215 -11.97 0.90 31.68
C ARG A 215 -11.87 2.30 31.09
N SER A 216 -10.65 2.86 31.02
CA SER A 216 -10.41 4.18 30.43
C SER A 216 -10.73 4.18 28.93
N ALA A 217 -10.18 3.22 28.17
CA ALA A 217 -10.46 3.09 26.74
C ALA A 217 -11.95 2.86 26.46
N ASN A 218 -12.60 2.02 27.27
CA ASN A 218 -14.04 1.77 27.17
C ASN A 218 -14.86 3.05 27.47
N ASN A 219 -14.48 3.85 28.46
CA ASN A 219 -15.15 5.10 28.79
C ASN A 219 -15.10 6.11 27.64
N GLU A 220 -14.01 6.16 26.88
CA GLU A 220 -13.93 7.02 25.69
C GLU A 220 -14.93 6.59 24.60
N ARG A 221 -15.07 5.28 24.39
CA ARG A 221 -16.04 4.72 23.42
C ARG A 221 -17.50 4.85 23.89
N ILE A 222 -17.76 4.86 25.20
CA ILE A 222 -19.10 5.15 25.74
C ILE A 222 -19.56 6.55 25.30
N LYS A 223 -18.69 7.56 25.32
CA LYS A 223 -19.05 8.90 24.81
C LYS A 223 -19.49 8.86 23.34
N VAL A 224 -18.82 8.04 22.52
CA VAL A 224 -19.22 7.85 21.12
C VAL A 224 -20.57 7.14 21.02
N GLN A 225 -20.81 6.15 21.87
CA GLN A 225 -22.11 5.48 21.98
C GLN A 225 -23.22 6.48 22.31
N ASP A 226 -23.02 7.34 23.31
CA ASP A 226 -24.00 8.35 23.72
C ASP A 226 -24.33 9.30 22.56
N LYS A 227 -23.34 9.76 21.80
CA LYS A 227 -23.56 10.59 20.61
C LYS A 227 -24.30 9.87 19.48
N PHE A 228 -24.07 8.58 19.30
CA PHE A 228 -24.87 7.78 18.36
C PHE A 228 -26.32 7.58 18.83
N LEU A 229 -26.55 7.41 20.14
CA LEU A 229 -27.91 7.31 20.69
C LEU A 229 -28.66 8.64 20.54
N GLU A 230 -27.99 9.76 20.78
CA GLU A 230 -28.53 11.10 20.47
C GLU A 230 -28.89 11.20 18.98
N LEU A 231 -27.98 10.79 18.09
CA LEU A 231 -28.21 10.84 16.64
C LEU A 231 -29.42 9.98 16.25
N ASN A 232 -29.51 8.77 16.80
CA ASN A 232 -30.61 7.86 16.58
C ASN A 232 -31.96 8.50 16.93
N ASN A 233 -32.05 9.15 18.09
CA ASN A 233 -33.26 9.82 18.55
C ASN A 233 -33.68 10.98 17.62
N LEU A 234 -32.71 11.63 16.95
CA LEU A 234 -32.96 12.71 16.00
C LEU A 234 -33.42 12.22 14.62
N ILE A 235 -32.90 11.07 14.15
CA ILE A 235 -33.11 10.60 12.78
C ILE A 235 -34.19 9.51 12.67
N PHE A 236 -34.23 8.54 13.57
CA PHE A 236 -35.10 7.36 13.44
C PHE A 236 -36.59 7.72 13.36
N PRO A 237 -37.12 8.66 14.17
CA PRO A 237 -38.52 9.09 14.05
C PRO A 237 -38.87 9.77 12.71
N LYS A 238 -37.87 10.18 11.92
CA LYS A 238 -38.06 10.87 10.64
C LYS A 238 -38.01 9.94 9.43
N PHE A 239 -37.72 8.64 9.59
CA PHE A 239 -37.53 7.71 8.47
C PHE A 239 -38.72 7.71 7.49
N THR A 240 -39.94 7.58 8.00
CA THR A 240 -41.16 7.58 7.17
C THR A 240 -41.30 8.87 6.36
N LYS A 241 -40.96 10.03 6.94
CA LYS A 241 -41.01 11.33 6.24
C LYS A 241 -40.01 11.41 5.08
N TYR A 242 -38.90 10.69 5.18
CA TYR A 242 -37.86 10.64 4.14
C TYR A 242 -38.11 9.53 3.12
N GLY A 243 -39.19 8.75 3.24
CA GLY A 243 -39.47 7.61 2.38
C GLY A 243 -38.55 6.41 2.66
N ILE A 244 -37.96 6.35 3.85
CA ILE A 244 -37.22 5.19 4.34
C ILE A 244 -38.24 4.27 4.97
N GLY A 245 -38.34 3.04 4.46
CA GLY A 245 -39.30 2.03 4.92
C GLY A 245 -38.97 1.50 6.32
N GLU A 246 -39.67 0.43 6.72
CA GLU A 246 -39.52 -0.17 8.03
C GLU A 246 -38.13 -0.81 8.18
N LEU A 247 -37.24 -0.10 8.86
CA LEU A 247 -35.95 -0.61 9.30
C LEU A 247 -35.94 -0.66 10.83
N ALA A 248 -35.21 -1.63 11.39
CA ALA A 248 -35.09 -1.84 12.82
C ALA A 248 -33.62 -1.88 13.26
N HIS A 249 -33.41 -1.75 14.56
CA HIS A 249 -32.13 -2.04 15.20
C HIS A 249 -31.96 -3.53 15.48
N ASN A 250 -30.73 -3.94 15.78
CA ASN A 250 -30.42 -5.31 16.23
C ASN A 250 -31.29 -5.70 17.43
N THR A 251 -31.15 -5.01 18.55
CA THR A 251 -32.02 -5.15 19.71
C THR A 251 -32.13 -3.80 20.41
N LYS A 252 -33.09 -3.66 21.34
CA LYS A 252 -33.21 -2.44 22.18
C LYS A 252 -31.92 -2.09 22.92
N ASN A 253 -31.09 -3.09 23.25
CA ASN A 253 -29.83 -2.91 23.99
C ASN A 253 -28.60 -2.77 23.07
N HIS A 254 -28.75 -2.98 21.76
CA HIS A 254 -27.65 -2.98 20.79
C HIS A 254 -27.99 -2.12 19.56
N ILE A 255 -28.39 -0.87 19.81
CA ILE A 255 -28.62 0.15 18.78
C ILE A 255 -27.30 0.55 18.11
N VAL A 256 -26.23 0.65 18.91
CA VAL A 256 -24.87 1.00 18.48
C VAL A 256 -23.96 -0.22 18.58
N SER A 257 -22.95 -0.31 17.73
CA SER A 257 -21.89 -1.31 17.80
C SER A 257 -21.24 -1.38 19.18
N MET A 258 -20.72 -2.55 19.53
CA MET A 258 -20.09 -2.79 20.83
C MET A 258 -18.94 -1.82 21.12
N TYR A 259 -18.95 -1.22 22.30
CA TYR A 259 -17.91 -0.32 22.79
C TYR A 259 -16.83 -1.04 23.63
N GLN A 260 -17.14 -2.24 24.15
CA GLN A 260 -16.22 -3.02 24.98
C GLN A 260 -15.38 -3.99 24.14
N HIS A 261 -14.11 -4.14 24.48
CA HIS A 261 -13.27 -5.20 23.94
C HIS A 261 -13.61 -6.55 24.59
N ILE A 262 -13.87 -7.58 23.78
CA ILE A 262 -14.05 -8.95 24.27
C ILE A 262 -12.66 -9.54 24.59
N THR A 263 -12.47 -10.03 25.82
CA THR A 263 -11.26 -10.74 26.23
C THR A 263 -11.29 -12.19 25.72
N GLY A 264 -10.27 -12.61 24.97
CA GLY A 264 -10.14 -13.98 24.45
C GLY A 264 -9.09 -14.13 23.35
N ALA A 265 -8.93 -15.36 22.81
CA ALA A 265 -7.91 -15.73 21.81
C ALA A 265 -8.04 -14.98 20.46
N THR A 266 -9.10 -14.21 20.25
CA THR A 266 -9.37 -13.41 19.05
C THR A 266 -9.71 -11.97 19.45
N SER A 267 -8.74 -11.22 19.99
CA SER A 267 -8.93 -9.80 20.27
C SER A 267 -9.27 -9.05 18.98
N GLN A 268 -10.52 -8.60 18.85
CA GLN A 268 -10.93 -7.80 17.70
C GLN A 268 -10.43 -6.37 17.86
N LYS A 269 -9.72 -5.89 16.83
CA LYS A 269 -9.30 -4.50 16.72
C LYS A 269 -10.54 -3.61 16.54
N LEU A 270 -10.82 -2.72 17.49
CA LEU A 270 -11.95 -1.79 17.40
C LEU A 270 -11.48 -0.42 16.87
N GLY A 271 -11.23 -0.33 15.56
CA GLY A 271 -10.83 0.93 14.93
C GLY A 271 -11.99 1.88 14.59
N ALA A 272 -13.24 1.54 14.94
CA ALA A 272 -14.43 2.30 14.57
C ALA A 272 -15.64 1.93 15.42
N MET A 273 -16.68 2.77 15.41
CA MET A 273 -18.03 2.43 15.87
C MET A 273 -19.08 2.85 14.85
N TRP A 274 -20.24 2.22 14.91
CA TRP A 274 -21.32 2.44 13.96
C TRP A 274 -22.72 2.30 14.59
N LEU A 275 -23.67 3.01 14.00
CA LEU A 275 -25.11 2.94 14.25
C LEU A 275 -25.77 2.35 12.99
N SER A 276 -26.54 1.28 13.15
CA SER A 276 -27.08 0.50 12.03
C SER A 276 -28.59 0.28 12.11
N TYR A 277 -29.20 0.21 10.94
CA TYR A 277 -30.61 -0.06 10.68
C TYR A 277 -30.74 -1.14 9.59
N GLY A 278 -31.57 -2.15 9.82
CA GLY A 278 -31.73 -3.27 8.89
C GLY A 278 -33.01 -4.05 9.18
N LYS A 279 -33.00 -5.35 8.88
CA LYS A 279 -34.12 -6.24 9.16
C LYS A 279 -34.44 -6.29 10.65
N SER A 280 -35.73 -6.35 10.98
CA SER A 280 -36.23 -6.62 12.32
C SER A 280 -35.87 -8.02 12.79
N GLN A 281 -35.88 -8.22 14.10
CA GLN A 281 -35.69 -9.54 14.70
C GLN A 281 -36.73 -10.55 14.19
N ASP A 282 -37.96 -10.11 13.92
CA ASP A 282 -39.01 -11.02 13.45
C ASP A 282 -38.81 -11.41 11.99
N GLU A 283 -38.30 -10.52 11.13
CA GLU A 283 -37.85 -10.88 9.79
C GLU A 283 -36.67 -11.84 9.80
N ILE A 284 -35.65 -11.56 10.63
CA ILE A 284 -34.46 -12.41 10.76
C ILE A 284 -34.83 -13.82 11.25
N LYS A 285 -35.76 -13.93 12.20
CA LYS A 285 -36.24 -15.24 12.69
C LYS A 285 -36.85 -16.11 11.59
N LYS A 286 -37.41 -15.54 10.51
CA LYS A 286 -37.97 -16.33 9.39
C LYS A 286 -36.90 -17.15 8.66
N TYR A 287 -35.64 -16.69 8.68
CA TYR A 287 -34.53 -17.42 8.06
C TYR A 287 -34.18 -18.71 8.83
N LYS A 288 -34.60 -18.85 10.10
CA LYS A 288 -34.41 -20.07 10.92
C LYS A 288 -35.00 -21.32 10.28
N PHE A 289 -36.07 -21.19 9.50
CA PHE A 289 -36.76 -22.33 8.89
C PHE A 289 -36.02 -22.94 7.70
N PHE A 290 -35.09 -22.20 7.08
CA PHE A 290 -34.28 -22.69 5.94
C PHE A 290 -33.03 -23.47 6.37
N PHE A 291 -32.75 -23.55 7.68
CA PHE A 291 -31.70 -24.36 8.29
C PHE A 291 -32.28 -25.12 9.50
N PRO A 292 -32.95 -26.27 9.30
CA PRO A 292 -33.39 -27.08 10.43
C PRO A 292 -32.17 -27.56 11.23
N LYS A 293 -32.22 -27.40 12.56
CA LYS A 293 -31.18 -27.88 13.49
C LYS A 293 -30.83 -29.33 13.19
N LEU A 294 -29.63 -29.59 12.68
CA LEU A 294 -29.12 -30.95 12.56
C LEU A 294 -28.71 -31.45 13.95
N PRO A 295 -29.12 -32.66 14.38
CA PRO A 295 -29.04 -33.07 15.78
C PRO A 295 -27.61 -33.17 16.37
N ASN A 296 -26.55 -33.06 15.56
CA ASN A 296 -25.16 -33.25 15.99
C ASN A 296 -24.16 -32.17 15.48
N LYS A 297 -24.62 -30.98 15.06
CA LYS A 297 -23.72 -29.88 14.64
C LYS A 297 -23.61 -28.84 15.76
N LYS A 298 -22.38 -28.40 16.08
CA LYS A 298 -22.12 -27.40 17.14
C LYS A 298 -22.98 -26.15 16.88
N ILE A 299 -23.71 -25.73 17.91
CA ILE A 299 -24.69 -24.63 17.96
C ILE A 299 -24.14 -23.29 17.40
N ASN A 300 -22.82 -23.10 17.40
CA ASN A 300 -22.21 -21.78 17.19
C ASN A 300 -22.18 -21.29 15.72
N ASP A 301 -22.17 -22.18 14.71
CA ASP A 301 -22.00 -21.75 13.30
C ASP A 301 -23.31 -21.34 12.59
N GLU A 302 -24.46 -21.82 13.07
CA GLU A 302 -25.77 -21.54 12.46
C GLU A 302 -26.43 -20.30 13.07
N ASP A 303 -26.29 -20.08 14.39
CA ASP A 303 -26.79 -18.88 15.07
C ASP A 303 -26.00 -17.61 14.66
N ASP A 304 -24.71 -17.75 14.30
CA ASP A 304 -23.89 -16.61 13.86
C ASP A 304 -24.43 -16.04 12.54
N LYS A 305 -24.72 -16.88 11.54
CA LYS A 305 -25.27 -16.48 10.22
C LYS A 305 -26.65 -15.82 10.28
N MET A 306 -27.35 -15.97 11.40
CA MET A 306 -28.68 -15.40 11.65
C MET A 306 -28.64 -14.17 12.56
N SER A 307 -27.45 -13.65 12.86
CA SER A 307 -27.31 -12.41 13.60
C SER A 307 -27.60 -11.20 12.70
N PHE A 308 -28.11 -10.12 13.29
CA PHE A 308 -28.35 -8.85 12.60
C PHE A 308 -27.14 -8.36 11.79
N ILE A 309 -25.92 -8.59 12.28
CA ILE A 309 -24.68 -8.16 11.61
C ILE A 309 -24.42 -8.91 10.30
N ASN A 310 -25.06 -10.07 10.12
CA ASN A 310 -24.99 -10.93 8.95
C ASN A 310 -26.18 -10.72 8.00
N HIS A 311 -26.84 -9.56 8.09
CA HIS A 311 -27.80 -9.06 7.11
C HIS A 311 -27.37 -7.67 6.61
N ALA A 312 -27.84 -7.29 5.43
CA ALA A 312 -27.59 -5.95 4.89
C ALA A 312 -28.15 -4.88 5.83
N ARG A 313 -27.50 -3.72 5.89
CA ARG A 313 -27.88 -2.61 6.77
C ARG A 313 -27.53 -1.26 6.20
N LEU A 314 -28.36 -0.25 6.46
CA LEU A 314 -27.95 1.14 6.38
C LEU A 314 -27.20 1.48 7.67
N GLN A 315 -26.02 2.07 7.57
CA GLN A 315 -25.25 2.46 8.75
C GLN A 315 -24.55 3.80 8.55
N ILE A 316 -24.36 4.50 9.67
CA ILE A 316 -23.35 5.54 9.82
C ILE A 316 -22.23 5.00 10.71
N ARG A 317 -20.97 5.27 10.33
CA ARG A 317 -19.75 4.83 11.02
C ARG A 317 -18.83 6.02 11.23
N ILE A 318 -18.15 6.03 12.37
CA ILE A 318 -17.05 6.97 12.68
C ILE A 318 -15.77 6.19 12.99
N ASP A 319 -14.64 6.73 12.57
CA ASP A 319 -13.31 6.34 13.03
C ASP A 319 -12.46 7.59 13.36
N LEU A 320 -11.13 7.44 13.40
CA LEU A 320 -10.21 8.49 13.81
C LEU A 320 -10.27 9.72 12.90
N ASP A 321 -10.48 9.54 11.60
CA ASP A 321 -10.28 10.60 10.60
C ASP A 321 -11.47 10.81 9.67
N SER A 322 -12.50 9.95 9.72
CA SER A 322 -13.60 9.99 8.79
C SER A 322 -14.95 9.56 9.36
N ILE A 323 -16.00 9.95 8.65
CA ILE A 323 -17.37 9.48 8.88
C ILE A 323 -17.87 8.86 7.57
N GLY A 324 -18.42 7.66 7.64
CA GLY A 324 -18.96 6.93 6.50
C GLY A 324 -20.45 6.66 6.65
N ILE A 325 -21.23 6.87 5.59
CA ILE A 325 -22.67 6.56 5.58
C ILE A 325 -22.97 5.63 4.41
N TRP A 326 -23.34 4.40 4.71
CA TRP A 326 -23.31 3.28 3.77
C TRP A 326 -24.53 2.37 3.86
N LEU A 327 -24.87 1.76 2.72
CA LEU A 327 -25.51 0.46 2.62
C LEU A 327 -24.41 -0.59 2.71
N LEU A 328 -24.39 -1.40 3.76
CA LEU A 328 -23.35 -2.38 4.06
C LEU A 328 -23.90 -3.81 4.03
N PHE A 329 -23.15 -4.70 3.39
CA PHE A 329 -23.22 -6.14 3.50
C PHE A 329 -22.00 -6.62 4.32
N GLY A 330 -22.27 -7.44 5.35
CA GLY A 330 -21.30 -7.95 6.29
C GLY A 330 -20.22 -8.84 5.65
N LYS A 331 -19.22 -9.22 6.45
CA LYS A 331 -18.09 -10.07 6.04
C LYS A 331 -18.01 -11.33 6.92
N ASN A 332 -17.01 -12.18 6.67
CA ASN A 332 -16.69 -13.44 7.37
C ASN A 332 -17.76 -14.53 7.15
N ASN A 333 -17.43 -15.58 6.37
CA ASN A 333 -18.14 -16.87 6.15
C ASN A 333 -19.62 -16.96 6.62
N GLY A 334 -20.47 -16.00 6.23
CA GLY A 334 -21.79 -15.78 6.80
C GLY A 334 -22.34 -14.34 6.63
N GLY A 335 -21.46 -13.36 6.47
CA GLY A 335 -21.82 -11.95 6.31
C GLY A 335 -22.79 -11.65 5.17
N SER A 336 -24.05 -11.36 5.49
CA SER A 336 -25.12 -10.98 4.54
C SER A 336 -25.35 -12.02 3.45
N ILE A 337 -25.12 -13.30 3.73
CA ILE A 337 -25.11 -14.34 2.71
C ILE A 337 -26.45 -14.46 1.97
N PHE A 338 -27.57 -14.35 2.69
CA PHE A 338 -28.92 -14.39 2.09
C PHE A 338 -29.15 -13.21 1.15
N ASP A 339 -28.79 -12.01 1.60
CA ASP A 339 -28.99 -10.78 0.83
C ASP A 339 -28.07 -10.75 -0.40
N ARG A 340 -26.81 -11.18 -0.25
CA ARG A 340 -25.83 -11.29 -1.33
C ARG A 340 -26.27 -12.32 -2.38
N ASP A 341 -26.77 -13.47 -1.96
CA ASP A 341 -27.25 -14.52 -2.88
C ASP A 341 -28.50 -14.08 -3.63
N ALA A 342 -29.47 -13.47 -2.94
CA ALA A 342 -30.65 -12.89 -3.57
C ALA A 342 -30.28 -11.80 -4.58
N PHE A 343 -29.38 -10.89 -4.21
CA PHE A 343 -28.86 -9.87 -5.12
C PHE A 343 -28.18 -10.48 -6.35
N ARG A 344 -27.30 -11.48 -6.15
CA ARG A 344 -26.61 -12.18 -7.24
C ARG A 344 -27.58 -12.85 -8.21
N LYS A 345 -28.63 -13.50 -7.70
CA LYS A 345 -29.69 -14.11 -8.51
C LYS A 345 -30.46 -13.06 -9.31
N LYS A 346 -30.84 -11.93 -8.69
CA LYS A 346 -31.52 -10.82 -9.39
C LYS A 346 -30.64 -10.25 -10.50
N MET A 347 -29.34 -10.07 -10.25
CA MET A 347 -28.35 -9.64 -11.24
C MET A 347 -28.15 -10.63 -12.41
N ALA A 348 -28.74 -11.82 -12.40
CA ALA A 348 -28.77 -12.67 -13.59
C ALA A 348 -29.69 -12.12 -14.70
N THR A 349 -30.67 -11.30 -14.34
CA THR A 349 -31.69 -10.78 -15.27
C THR A 349 -31.27 -9.43 -15.85
N ILE A 350 -31.31 -9.29 -17.18
CA ILE A 350 -30.93 -8.05 -17.89
C ILE A 350 -31.72 -6.84 -17.37
N LYS A 351 -33.04 -6.97 -17.27
CA LYS A 351 -33.91 -5.90 -16.75
C LYS A 351 -33.45 -5.40 -15.38
N PHE A 352 -33.15 -6.30 -14.44
CA PHE A 352 -32.68 -5.91 -13.12
C PHE A 352 -31.31 -5.22 -13.16
N ARG A 353 -30.39 -5.66 -14.04
CA ARG A 353 -29.09 -4.99 -14.21
C ARG A 353 -29.27 -3.55 -14.70
N ASP A 354 -30.16 -3.33 -15.65
CA ASP A 354 -30.41 -2.01 -16.22
C ASP A 354 -31.11 -1.09 -15.21
N ASP A 355 -32.07 -1.62 -14.45
CA ASP A 355 -32.74 -0.90 -13.36
C ASP A 355 -31.72 -0.53 -12.26
N PHE A 356 -30.91 -1.50 -11.81
CA PHE A 356 -29.87 -1.28 -10.80
C PHE A 356 -28.82 -0.26 -11.27
N TYR A 357 -28.35 -0.38 -12.51
CA TYR A 357 -27.42 0.58 -13.11
C TYR A 357 -28.01 1.99 -13.14
N SER A 358 -29.27 2.13 -13.55
CA SER A 358 -29.96 3.41 -13.57
C SER A 358 -30.02 4.03 -12.17
N MET A 359 -30.33 3.24 -11.15
CA MET A 359 -30.31 3.70 -9.75
C MET A 359 -28.91 4.11 -9.27
N ILE A 360 -27.87 3.36 -9.63
CA ILE A 360 -26.48 3.70 -9.29
C ILE A 360 -26.05 5.02 -9.97
N LYS A 361 -26.48 5.27 -11.21
CA LYS A 361 -26.17 6.53 -11.93
C LYS A 361 -26.92 7.75 -11.40
N LEU A 362 -28.02 7.57 -10.67
CA LEU A 362 -28.74 8.65 -9.99
C LEU A 362 -28.04 9.09 -8.69
N LEU A 363 -27.09 8.30 -8.17
CA LEU A 363 -26.32 8.71 -7.00
C LEU A 363 -25.35 9.86 -7.36
N PRO A 364 -25.13 10.82 -6.44
CA PRO A 364 -24.12 11.86 -6.61
C PRO A 364 -22.72 11.30 -6.89
N THR A 365 -21.87 12.13 -7.51
CA THR A 365 -20.58 11.71 -8.08
C THR A 365 -19.56 11.20 -7.07
N ASP A 366 -19.72 11.54 -5.79
CA ASP A 366 -18.84 11.14 -4.71
C ASP A 366 -19.27 9.84 -4.02
N TYR A 367 -20.40 9.24 -4.44
CA TYR A 367 -20.79 7.91 -4.04
C TYR A 367 -19.96 6.86 -4.75
N PHE A 368 -19.69 5.76 -4.05
CA PHE A 368 -18.90 4.66 -4.57
C PHE A 368 -19.46 3.31 -4.15
N ILE A 369 -19.06 2.30 -4.92
CA ILE A 369 -19.21 0.89 -4.58
C ILE A 369 -17.84 0.38 -4.15
N TYR A 370 -17.78 -0.21 -2.96
CA TYR A 370 -16.63 -0.95 -2.46
C TYR A 370 -16.97 -2.43 -2.41
N LEU A 371 -16.16 -3.24 -3.07
CA LEU A 371 -16.35 -4.68 -3.18
C LEU A 371 -14.98 -5.37 -3.29
N ASN A 372 -14.73 -6.38 -2.45
CA ASN A 372 -13.52 -7.19 -2.51
C ASN A 372 -12.22 -6.34 -2.60
N LYS A 373 -12.09 -5.35 -1.70
CA LYS A 373 -10.96 -4.40 -1.63
C LYS A 373 -10.78 -3.47 -2.82
N ASN A 374 -11.78 -3.40 -3.71
CA ASN A 374 -11.80 -2.47 -4.82
C ASN A 374 -12.89 -1.42 -4.59
N LYS A 375 -12.51 -0.15 -4.69
CA LYS A 375 -13.41 1.00 -4.69
C LYS A 375 -13.55 1.51 -6.12
N LYS A 376 -14.79 1.76 -6.56
CA LYS A 376 -15.09 2.43 -7.82
C LYS A 376 -16.25 3.41 -7.64
N PHE A 377 -16.12 4.63 -8.16
CA PHE A 377 -17.18 5.63 -8.00
C PHE A 377 -18.38 5.28 -8.88
N CYS A 378 -19.59 5.55 -8.39
CA CYS A 378 -20.85 5.18 -9.04
C CYS A 378 -20.98 5.82 -10.44
N ASN A 379 -20.47 7.04 -10.60
CA ASN A 379 -20.47 7.76 -11.88
C ASN A 379 -19.50 7.17 -12.92
N GLU A 380 -18.48 6.42 -12.51
CA GLU A 380 -17.44 5.85 -13.39
C GLU A 380 -17.91 4.63 -14.19
N PHE A 381 -19.01 3.98 -13.78
CA PHE A 381 -19.62 2.91 -14.57
C PHE A 381 -20.25 3.47 -15.85
N LYS A 382 -19.90 2.86 -16.99
CA LYS A 382 -20.32 3.26 -18.33
C LYS A 382 -21.50 2.45 -18.86
N SER A 383 -21.71 1.24 -18.33
CA SER A 383 -22.82 0.37 -18.70
C SER A 383 -23.28 -0.53 -17.56
N SER A 384 -24.48 -1.11 -17.70
CA SER A 384 -25.02 -2.11 -16.78
C SER A 384 -24.18 -3.40 -16.77
N ASP A 385 -23.59 -3.78 -17.90
CA ASP A 385 -22.65 -4.91 -17.99
C ASP A 385 -21.37 -4.67 -17.21
N GLU A 386 -20.77 -3.47 -17.31
CA GLU A 386 -19.55 -3.13 -16.55
C GLU A 386 -19.81 -3.15 -15.03
N LEU A 387 -20.97 -2.63 -14.61
CA LEU A 387 -21.40 -2.69 -13.21
C LEU A 387 -21.63 -4.13 -12.75
N ASN A 388 -22.29 -4.95 -13.56
CA ASN A 388 -22.50 -6.36 -13.28
C ASN A 388 -21.18 -7.14 -13.15
N ASP A 389 -20.25 -6.94 -14.08
CA ASP A 389 -18.92 -7.56 -14.03
C ASP A 389 -18.12 -7.12 -12.81
N PHE A 390 -18.24 -5.86 -12.39
CA PHE A 390 -17.69 -5.42 -11.12
C PHE A 390 -18.32 -6.17 -9.94
N CYS A 391 -19.65 -6.25 -9.87
CA CYS A 391 -20.39 -6.95 -8.82
C CYS A 391 -20.12 -8.46 -8.75
N LYS A 392 -19.74 -9.11 -9.86
CA LYS A 392 -19.33 -10.54 -9.87
C LYS A 392 -18.08 -10.82 -9.03
N ASN A 393 -17.26 -9.81 -8.76
CA ASN A 393 -16.08 -9.94 -7.91
C ASN A 393 -16.40 -10.01 -6.41
N ASP A 394 -17.69 -10.11 -6.05
CA ASP A 394 -18.10 -10.22 -4.66
C ASP A 394 -17.47 -11.41 -3.95
N ASN A 395 -17.02 -11.16 -2.72
CA ASN A 395 -16.43 -12.14 -1.83
C ASN A 395 -17.01 -11.96 -0.43
N GLU A 396 -17.77 -12.94 0.05
CA GLU A 396 -18.43 -12.94 1.37
C GLU A 396 -17.46 -12.83 2.56
N ARG A 397 -16.17 -13.07 2.34
CA ARG A 397 -15.12 -12.87 3.36
C ARG A 397 -14.73 -11.40 3.51
N GLU A 398 -15.13 -10.54 2.59
CA GLU A 398 -14.80 -9.12 2.54
C GLU A 398 -16.06 -8.26 2.61
N TYR A 399 -15.91 -6.99 3.00
CA TYR A 399 -17.04 -6.07 3.01
C TYR A 399 -17.49 -5.71 1.58
N PHE A 400 -18.81 -5.56 1.43
CA PHE A 400 -19.44 -4.91 0.28
C PHE A 400 -20.27 -3.75 0.80
N TYR A 401 -19.99 -2.53 0.33
CA TYR A 401 -20.84 -1.38 0.65
C TYR A 401 -20.99 -0.39 -0.50
N ILE A 402 -22.11 0.32 -0.48
CA ILE A 402 -22.42 1.43 -1.37
C ILE A 402 -22.68 2.66 -0.50
N GLY A 403 -22.06 3.79 -0.80
CA GLY A 403 -22.29 5.01 -0.05
C GLY A 403 -21.20 6.05 -0.27
N ARG A 404 -21.02 6.94 0.71
CA ARG A 404 -20.01 8.00 0.68
C ARG A 404 -19.29 8.14 2.02
N ASN A 405 -18.12 8.78 1.98
CA ASN A 405 -17.34 9.12 3.14
C ASN A 405 -17.20 10.64 3.21
N TYR A 406 -17.13 11.15 4.43
CA TYR A 406 -16.94 12.54 4.77
C TYR A 406 -15.64 12.71 5.54
N LYS A 407 -14.97 13.83 5.30
CA LYS A 407 -13.93 14.35 6.17
C LYS A 407 -14.56 15.08 7.35
N ILE A 408 -13.84 15.16 8.47
CA ILE A 408 -14.28 15.86 9.67
C ILE A 408 -14.70 17.32 9.38
N LEU A 409 -13.99 17.99 8.48
CA LEU A 409 -14.20 19.40 8.12
C LEU A 409 -15.34 19.64 7.12
N ASP A 410 -15.94 18.59 6.54
CA ASP A 410 -17.04 18.76 5.58
C ASP A 410 -18.23 19.44 6.27
N VAL A 411 -18.89 20.40 5.61
CA VAL A 411 -19.96 21.25 6.22
C VAL A 411 -21.11 20.40 6.78
N GLU A 412 -21.33 19.25 6.18
CA GLU A 412 -22.31 18.24 6.57
C GLU A 412 -22.03 17.64 7.95
N MET A 413 -20.78 17.62 8.43
CA MET A 413 -20.39 16.99 9.69
C MET A 413 -20.58 17.90 10.93
N SER A 414 -21.17 19.09 10.74
CA SER A 414 -21.54 19.97 11.85
C SER A 414 -22.69 19.40 12.70
N GLU A 415 -22.83 19.88 13.94
CA GLU A 415 -23.85 19.52 14.93
C GLU A 415 -25.26 19.67 14.35
N LYS A 416 -25.45 20.71 13.53
CA LYS A 416 -26.74 21.01 12.90
C LYS A 416 -27.00 20.16 11.65
N ASN A 417 -25.97 19.86 10.86
CA ASN A 417 -26.16 19.27 9.53
C ASN A 417 -26.08 17.75 9.53
N LEU A 418 -25.30 17.12 10.42
CA LEU A 418 -25.06 15.67 10.37
C LEU A 418 -26.36 14.83 10.43
N PRO A 419 -27.33 15.13 11.33
CA PRO A 419 -28.57 14.35 11.38
C PRO A 419 -29.38 14.43 10.07
N GLU A 420 -29.46 15.63 9.48
CA GLU A 420 -30.15 15.87 8.23
C GLU A 420 -29.45 15.20 7.05
N GLU A 421 -28.12 15.30 7.00
CA GLU A 421 -27.34 14.65 5.95
C GLU A 421 -27.46 13.13 6.02
N THR A 422 -27.47 12.55 7.23
CA THR A 422 -27.67 11.11 7.41
C THR A 422 -28.99 10.65 6.81
N LEU A 423 -30.07 11.40 7.03
CA LEU A 423 -31.39 11.12 6.45
C LEU A 423 -31.40 11.26 4.92
N LYS A 424 -30.74 12.27 4.35
CA LYS A 424 -30.62 12.44 2.90
C LYS A 424 -29.87 11.28 2.26
N VAL A 425 -28.74 10.87 2.84
CA VAL A 425 -27.97 9.73 2.33
C VAL A 425 -28.78 8.44 2.44
N PHE A 426 -29.42 8.17 3.58
CA PHE A 426 -30.26 6.99 3.74
C PHE A 426 -31.45 6.97 2.79
N LYS A 427 -32.08 8.11 2.51
CA LYS A 427 -33.13 8.23 1.49
C LYS A 427 -32.65 7.78 0.10
N LEU A 428 -31.41 8.13 -0.27
CA LEU A 428 -30.82 7.72 -1.55
C LEU A 428 -30.43 6.24 -1.57
N LEU A 429 -29.97 5.70 -0.44
CA LEU A 429 -29.51 4.31 -0.34
C LEU A 429 -30.63 3.31 -0.04
N PHE A 430 -31.75 3.74 0.52
CA PHE A 430 -32.85 2.85 0.90
C PHE A 430 -33.48 2.11 -0.29
N PRO A 431 -33.76 2.75 -1.45
CA PRO A 431 -34.24 2.01 -2.63
C PRO A 431 -33.27 0.91 -3.07
N LEU A 432 -31.95 1.16 -2.99
CA LEU A 432 -30.94 0.15 -3.29
C LEU A 432 -30.98 -0.99 -2.27
N TYR A 433 -31.05 -0.67 -0.97
CA TYR A 433 -31.24 -1.66 0.08
C TYR A 433 -32.43 -2.56 -0.24
N ASP A 434 -33.59 -1.98 -0.53
CA ASP A 434 -34.86 -2.68 -0.71
C ASP A 434 -34.82 -3.70 -1.86
N ILE A 435 -34.18 -3.35 -2.99
CA ILE A 435 -34.05 -4.25 -4.14
C ILE A 435 -32.93 -5.28 -4.00
N MET A 436 -31.89 -4.97 -3.21
CA MET A 436 -30.74 -5.85 -3.06
C MET A 436 -30.94 -6.93 -1.99
N ILE A 437 -31.77 -6.67 -0.97
CA ILE A 437 -32.00 -7.68 0.08
C ILE A 437 -32.86 -8.84 -0.39
N ASP A 438 -32.72 -9.95 0.34
CA ASP A 438 -33.69 -11.03 0.32
C ASP A 438 -34.93 -10.64 1.14
N LYS A 439 -36.13 -11.02 0.69
CA LYS A 439 -37.39 -10.81 1.42
C LYS A 439 -38.14 -12.15 1.48
N ILE A 440 -38.31 -12.68 2.69
CA ILE A 440 -39.17 -13.83 2.90
C ILE A 440 -40.60 -13.33 3.02
N ASP A 441 -41.36 -13.45 1.93
CA ASP A 441 -42.80 -13.28 1.96
C ASP A 441 -43.43 -14.34 2.87
N ASN A 442 -44.45 -13.97 3.64
CA ASN A 442 -45.27 -14.93 4.37
C ASN A 442 -46.00 -15.82 3.33
N ARG A 443 -45.39 -16.94 2.96
CA ARG A 443 -46.07 -18.00 2.21
C ARG A 443 -46.96 -18.82 3.13
#